data_AF-A0A2V6X3B0-F1
#
_entry.id   AF-A0A2V6X3B0-F1
#
_cell.length_a   1.000
_cell.length_b   1.000
_cell.length_c   1.000
_cell.angle_alpha   90.00
_cell.angle_beta   90.00
_cell.angle_gamma   90.00
#
_symmetry.space_group_name_H-M   'P 1'
#
loop_
_entity.id
_entity.type
_entity.pdbx_description
1 polymer ?
#
loop_
_entity_poly.entity_id
_entity_poly.type
_entity_poly.pdbx_seq_one_letter_code
_entity_poly.pdbx_strand_id
1 'polypeptide(L)'
;MLARNSNLFVDLSGMHFQRKPALATETGPLDPAWKALIEKMPDRFLMGVDVWAPRLFEPAMLDRLMTWTRRILGELPPEVAERVAHRNATALFRLE
;
A
#
# COMPACT_ATOMS: atom_id res chain seq x y z
N MET A 1 -17.74 6.21 -3.10
CA MET A 1 -17.17 7.12 -2.08
C MET A 1 -16.02 7.94 -2.64
N LEU A 2 -14.89 7.34 -3.03
CA LEU A 2 -13.71 8.07 -3.56
C LEU A 2 -14.02 8.97 -4.77
N ALA A 3 -14.77 8.47 -5.76
CA ALA A 3 -15.12 9.26 -6.94
C ALA A 3 -15.97 10.51 -6.65
N ARG A 4 -16.66 10.58 -5.51
CA ARG A 4 -17.53 11.70 -5.13
C ARG A 4 -16.87 12.69 -4.17
N ASN A 5 -15.76 12.30 -3.55
CA ASN A 5 -15.10 13.08 -2.50
C ASN A 5 -13.59 13.11 -2.78
N SER A 6 -13.11 14.20 -3.35
CA SER A 6 -11.71 14.36 -3.77
C SER A 6 -10.71 14.42 -2.60
N ASN A 7 -11.19 14.64 -1.39
CA ASN A 7 -10.40 14.74 -0.16
C ASN A 7 -10.27 13.42 0.62
N LEU A 8 -10.78 12.31 0.08
CA LEU A 8 -10.64 10.99 0.71
C LEU A 8 -9.42 10.27 0.18
N PHE A 9 -8.68 9.64 1.09
CA PHE A 9 -7.51 8.81 0.81
C PHE A 9 -7.73 7.41 1.39
N VAL A 10 -7.01 6.43 0.84
CA VAL A 10 -6.99 5.04 1.30
C VAL A 10 -5.57 4.68 1.70
N ASP A 11 -5.39 4.27 2.95
CA ASP A 11 -4.17 3.62 3.39
C ASP A 11 -4.30 2.11 3.22
N LEU A 12 -3.37 1.50 2.49
CA LEU A 12 -3.31 0.06 2.26
C LEU A 12 -2.67 -0.70 3.44
N SER A 13 -2.16 0.02 4.45
CA SER A 13 -1.66 -0.52 5.71
C SER A 13 -2.65 -1.52 6.32
N GLY A 14 -2.17 -2.71 6.65
CA GLY A 14 -3.03 -3.75 7.22
C GLY A 14 -3.95 -4.44 6.20
N MET A 15 -3.74 -4.26 4.90
CA MET A 15 -4.32 -5.13 3.85
C MET A 15 -3.31 -6.14 3.31
N HIS A 16 -2.19 -6.40 3.98
CA HIS A 16 -1.22 -7.40 3.52
C HIS A 16 -1.64 -8.84 3.85
N PHE A 17 -0.78 -9.80 3.53
CA PHE A 17 -0.99 -11.24 3.67
C PHE A 17 -1.34 -11.77 5.07
N GLN A 18 -1.27 -10.94 6.12
CA GLN A 18 -1.66 -11.32 7.48
C GLN A 18 -3.09 -10.87 7.84
N ARG A 19 -3.77 -10.17 6.93
CA ARG A 19 -5.05 -9.52 7.18
C ARG A 19 -6.08 -9.93 6.14
N LYS A 20 -7.37 -9.77 6.45
CA LYS A 20 -8.48 -10.15 5.57
C LYS A 20 -9.49 -9.00 5.43
N PRO A 21 -9.98 -8.70 4.21
CA PRO A 21 -9.48 -9.21 2.95
C PRO A 21 -8.04 -8.71 2.69
N ALA A 22 -7.22 -9.54 2.06
CA ALA A 22 -5.86 -9.16 1.70
C ALA A 22 -5.87 -8.48 0.33
N LEU A 23 -4.98 -7.49 0.16
CA LEU A 23 -4.56 -6.88 -1.09
C LEU A 23 -3.86 -7.90 -1.99
N ALA A 24 -3.09 -8.80 -1.37
CA ALA A 24 -2.49 -9.97 -1.97
C ALA A 24 -2.19 -11.01 -0.89
N THR A 25 -2.13 -12.29 -1.27
CA THR A 25 -1.53 -13.31 -0.40
C THR A 25 -0.02 -13.08 -0.27
N GLU A 26 0.67 -13.84 0.59
CA GLU A 26 2.10 -13.61 0.85
C GLU A 26 2.93 -13.76 -0.44
N THR A 27 2.63 -14.79 -1.22
CA THR A 27 3.37 -15.13 -2.45
C THR A 27 2.55 -14.98 -3.73
N GLY A 28 1.25 -14.70 -3.64
CA GLY A 28 0.38 -14.51 -4.80
C GLY A 28 0.32 -13.07 -5.29
N PRO A 29 -0.20 -12.84 -6.51
CA PRO A 29 -0.20 -11.53 -7.15
C PRO A 29 -1.06 -10.52 -6.39
N LEU A 30 -0.85 -9.24 -6.69
CA LEU A 30 -1.80 -8.17 -6.34
C LEU A 30 -3.18 -8.52 -6.91
N ASP A 31 -4.21 -8.44 -6.06
CA ASP A 31 -5.58 -8.67 -6.49
C ASP A 31 -5.94 -7.75 -7.68
N PRO A 32 -6.45 -8.29 -8.79
CA PRO A 32 -6.67 -7.51 -10.01
C PRO A 32 -7.66 -6.34 -9.82
N ALA A 33 -8.65 -6.48 -8.95
CA ALA A 33 -9.62 -5.41 -8.70
C ALA A 33 -8.97 -4.26 -7.92
N TRP A 34 -8.10 -4.58 -6.95
CA TRP A 34 -7.29 -3.59 -6.27
C TRP A 34 -6.31 -2.89 -7.20
N LYS A 35 -5.59 -3.65 -8.05
CA LYS A 35 -4.68 -3.08 -9.07
C LYS A 35 -5.39 -2.08 -9.96
N ALA A 36 -6.52 -2.48 -10.55
CA ALA A 36 -7.30 -1.62 -11.43
C ALA A 36 -7.82 -0.35 -10.72
N LEU A 37 -8.18 -0.46 -9.44
CA LEU A 37 -8.65 0.69 -8.65
C LEU A 37 -7.51 1.66 -8.33
N ILE A 38 -6.34 1.16 -7.96
CA ILE A 38 -5.14 1.96 -7.68
C ILE A 38 -4.70 2.70 -8.94
N GLU A 39 -4.60 2.02 -10.08
CA GLU A 39 -4.22 2.63 -11.36
C GLU A 39 -5.22 3.68 -11.83
N LYS A 40 -6.52 3.51 -11.54
CA LYS A 40 -7.57 4.47 -11.89
C LYS A 40 -7.52 5.76 -11.05
N MET A 41 -7.04 5.67 -9.80
CA MET A 41 -7.01 6.80 -8.85
C MET A 41 -5.67 6.84 -8.09
N PRO A 42 -4.54 6.97 -8.80
CA PRO A 42 -3.20 6.72 -8.23
C PRO A 42 -2.78 7.77 -7.20
N ASP A 43 -3.48 8.89 -7.14
CA ASP A 43 -3.31 10.00 -6.19
C ASP A 43 -4.19 9.86 -4.93
N ARG A 44 -4.87 8.73 -4.75
CA ARG A 44 -5.77 8.46 -3.59
C ARG A 44 -5.28 7.36 -2.66
N PHE A 45 -4.18 6.68 -2.99
CA PHE A 45 -3.68 5.53 -2.23
C PHE A 45 -2.35 5.85 -1.56
N LEU A 46 -2.19 5.36 -0.33
CA LEU A 46 -0.98 5.41 0.47
C LEU A 46 -0.53 3.98 0.79
N MET A 47 0.77 3.78 0.94
CA MET A 47 1.35 2.56 1.47
C MET A 47 1.91 2.82 2.86
N GLY A 48 1.50 2.02 3.82
CA GLY A 48 2.19 1.85 5.09
C GLY A 48 2.21 0.38 5.50
N VAL A 49 2.88 0.09 6.60
CA VAL A 49 3.24 -1.29 7.00
C VAL A 49 2.46 -1.76 8.22
N ASP A 50 1.76 -0.86 8.92
CA ASP A 50 0.97 -1.18 10.13
C ASP A 50 1.79 -1.90 11.24
N VAL A 51 3.00 -1.40 11.52
CA VAL A 51 3.85 -1.95 12.60
C VAL A 51 3.52 -1.25 13.92
N TRP A 52 2.79 -1.92 14.81
CA TRP A 52 2.29 -1.35 16.07
C TRP A 52 2.65 -2.15 17.34
N ALA A 53 3.20 -3.36 17.20
CA ALA A 53 3.53 -4.24 18.32
C ALA A 53 4.99 -4.73 18.25
N PRO A 54 5.65 -5.03 19.38
CA PRO A 54 7.05 -5.46 19.40
C PRO A 54 7.39 -6.61 18.45
N ARG A 55 6.51 -7.63 18.35
CA ARG A 55 6.68 -8.76 17.44
C ARG A 55 6.76 -8.34 15.96
N LEU A 56 6.08 -7.26 15.59
CA LEU A 56 6.11 -6.75 14.21
C LEU A 56 7.42 -6.03 13.88
N PHE A 57 8.20 -5.63 14.90
CA PHE A 57 9.54 -5.07 14.75
C PHE A 57 10.65 -6.13 14.77
N GLU A 58 10.34 -7.40 15.00
CA GLU A 58 11.34 -8.47 14.90
C GLU A 58 11.95 -8.47 13.48
N PRO A 59 13.28 -8.58 13.31
CA PRO A 59 13.92 -8.44 12.01
C PRO A 59 13.33 -9.33 10.92
N ALA A 60 13.08 -10.59 11.23
CA ALA A 60 12.47 -11.54 10.30
C ALA A 60 11.04 -11.15 9.88
N MET A 61 10.29 -10.49 10.77
CA MET A 61 8.95 -9.99 10.43
C MET A 61 9.04 -8.75 9.54
N LEU A 62 9.90 -7.80 9.87
CA LEU A 62 10.12 -6.61 9.04
C LEU A 62 10.61 -7.01 7.64
N ASP A 63 11.56 -7.93 7.52
CA ASP A 63 12.06 -8.41 6.22
C ASP A 63 10.95 -9.02 5.37
N ARG A 64 10.07 -9.82 5.99
CA ARG A 64 8.89 -10.40 5.31
C ARG A 64 7.93 -9.31 4.85
N LEU A 65 7.58 -8.36 5.71
CA LEU A 65 6.67 -7.26 5.39
C LEU A 65 7.25 -6.38 4.26
N MET A 66 8.51 -5.97 4.35
CA MET A 66 9.15 -5.12 3.36
C MET A 66 9.33 -5.82 2.01
N THR A 67 9.64 -7.12 2.01
CA THR A 67 9.74 -7.91 0.78
C THR A 67 8.39 -8.01 0.09
N TRP A 68 7.32 -8.25 0.84
CA TRP A 68 5.97 -8.22 0.31
C TRP A 68 5.59 -6.84 -0.23
N THR A 69 5.83 -5.76 0.54
CA THR A 69 5.49 -4.39 0.14
C THR A 69 6.19 -4.00 -1.17
N ARG A 70 7.50 -4.27 -1.30
CA ARG A 70 8.25 -3.99 -2.54
C ARG A 70 7.73 -4.78 -3.73
N ARG A 71 7.39 -6.05 -3.54
CA ARG A 71 6.80 -6.87 -4.61
C ARG A 71 5.49 -6.28 -5.10
N ILE A 72 4.59 -5.92 -4.19
CA ILE A 72 3.28 -5.37 -4.55
C ILE A 72 3.39 -4.04 -5.26
N LEU A 73 4.26 -3.14 -4.78
CA LEU A 73 4.54 -1.89 -5.48
C LEU A 73 5.14 -2.14 -6.87
N GLY A 74 5.97 -3.18 -7.01
CA GLY A 74 6.55 -3.59 -8.30
C GLY A 74 5.56 -4.19 -9.31
N GLU A 75 4.33 -4.51 -8.89
CA GLU A 75 3.27 -4.96 -9.80
C GLU A 75 2.47 -3.81 -10.42
N LEU A 76 2.72 -2.56 -10.00
CA LEU A 76 2.10 -1.34 -10.52
C LEU A 76 3.02 -0.64 -11.55
N PRO A 77 2.47 0.20 -12.45
CA PRO A 77 3.28 1.08 -13.30
C PRO A 77 4.22 1.94 -12.44
N PRO A 78 5.47 2.21 -12.88
CA PRO A 78 6.48 2.88 -12.05
C PRO A 78 6.03 4.21 -11.43
N GLU A 79 5.31 5.04 -12.19
CA GLU A 79 4.80 6.33 -11.75
C GLU A 79 3.67 6.20 -10.72
N VAL A 80 2.87 5.12 -10.81
CA VAL A 80 1.82 4.79 -9.84
C VAL A 80 2.46 4.26 -8.56
N ALA A 81 3.44 3.36 -8.70
CA ALA A 81 4.17 2.79 -7.59
C ALA A 81 4.84 3.89 -6.74
N GLU A 82 5.51 4.86 -7.38
CA GLU A 82 6.17 5.97 -6.69
C GLU A 82 5.18 6.86 -5.93
N ARG A 83 4.02 7.15 -6.52
CA ARG A 83 2.94 7.91 -5.88
C ARG A 83 2.43 7.23 -4.61
N VAL A 84 2.10 5.95 -4.73
CA VAL A 84 1.56 5.14 -3.63
C VAL A 84 2.62 4.90 -2.55
N ALA A 85 3.88 4.70 -2.95
CA ALA A 85 4.99 4.44 -2.05
C ALA A 85 5.31 5.63 -1.15
N HIS A 86 5.32 6.87 -1.68
CA HIS A 86 5.64 8.03 -0.85
C HIS A 86 5.07 9.37 -1.31
N ARG A 87 5.00 9.70 -2.62
CA ARG A 87 4.68 11.08 -3.04
C ARG A 87 3.30 11.55 -2.54
N ASN A 88 2.30 10.67 -2.52
CA ASN A 88 0.98 11.01 -2.00
C ASN A 88 1.03 11.33 -0.50
N ALA A 89 1.84 10.61 0.29
CA ALA A 89 2.02 10.88 1.71
C ALA A 89 2.75 12.21 1.93
N THR A 90 3.82 12.47 1.17
CA THR A 90 4.55 13.74 1.21
C THR A 90 3.61 14.93 0.99
N ALA A 91 2.76 14.86 -0.04
CA ALA A 91 1.79 15.91 -0.34
C ALA A 91 0.70 16.04 0.74
N LEU A 92 0.13 14.91 1.20
CA LEU A 92 -0.95 14.90 2.19
C LEU A 92 -0.49 15.47 3.54
N PHE A 93 0.70 15.07 3.99
CA PHE A 93 1.24 15.46 5.30
C PHE A 93 2.13 16.71 5.25
N ARG A 94 2.31 17.32 4.06
CA ARG A 94 3.10 18.54 3.85
C ARG A 94 4.54 18.40 4.37
N LEU A 95 5.21 17.35 3.90
CA LEU A 95 6.56 16.97 4.34
C LEU A 95 7.67 17.56 3.43
N GLU A 96 7.36 18.63 2.70
CA GLU A 96 8.32 19.39 1.86
C GLU A 96 8.97 20.53 2.64
#